data_AF-A0A2S3R3G6-F1
#
_entry.id   AF-A0A2S3R3G6-F1
#
_cell.length_a   1.000
_cell.length_b   1.000
_cell.length_c   1.000
_cell.angle_alpha   90.00
_cell.angle_beta   90.00
_cell.angle_gamma   90.00
#
_symmetry.space_group_name_H-M   'P 1'
#
loop_
_entity.id
_entity.type
_entity.pdbx_description
1 polymer ?
#
loop_
_entity_poly.entity_id
_entity_poly.type
_entity_poly.pdbx_seq_one_letter_code
_entity_poly.pdbx_strand_id
1 'polypeptide(L)'
;MELTRKEPGCLTFSVSQDPVNPCLFHVEETFTCQFAFDEHQRRTAISAWAEITRSAKRCYQVSYQTQVTPRARRYDIIGAPFNQLGCYVTNQNPVEQFRQLDDKTGLGLSQWMAIRNDRWDADIKDCGDVVASSDVFNMLASNNKEQALAFYSSELQQKLLKSYQQGRVPITIGGDHSIAVGTVQATLNFYQHQQEKRVAVIWVDAHADCNNQLASNLHGKPIALLMNEYPHNGWQIETSSTLSPSDVYLIGVRDLMPAEQQLMTQWQISHYSMDMIEQKGIYTIIDTLLTHLDRHYDHIYLSFDYDALDGAQFRACATPNVGGLSAREALYLVRAVAAHPKFVGADFVEYLPELDESGVSKELMIKLVDSVWGFRQ
;
A
#
# COMPACT_ATOMS: atom_id res chain seq x y z
N MET A 1 -12.96 35.73 -5.98
CA MET A 1 -12.23 34.66 -6.70
C MET A 1 -11.09 34.09 -5.87
N GLU A 2 -10.13 34.89 -5.40
CA GLU A 2 -9.01 34.38 -4.57
C GLU A 2 -9.44 33.67 -3.29
N LEU A 3 -10.47 34.19 -2.61
CA LEU A 3 -11.02 33.54 -1.41
C LEU A 3 -11.53 32.14 -1.72
N THR A 4 -12.29 31.96 -2.82
CA THR A 4 -12.81 30.65 -3.23
C THR A 4 -11.69 29.66 -3.56
N ARG A 5 -10.66 30.11 -4.28
CA ARG A 5 -9.52 29.25 -4.64
C ARG A 5 -8.70 28.76 -3.44
N LYS A 6 -8.85 29.41 -2.27
CA LYS A 6 -8.20 29.00 -1.02
C LYS A 6 -9.07 28.08 -0.16
N GLU A 7 -10.31 27.79 -0.58
CA GLU A 7 -11.19 26.91 0.17
C GLU A 7 -10.73 25.45 0.10
N PRO A 8 -10.77 24.71 1.22
CA PRO A 8 -10.51 23.27 1.21
C PRO A 8 -11.39 22.54 0.20
N GLY A 9 -10.76 21.78 -0.70
CA GLY A 9 -11.45 20.99 -1.72
C GLY A 9 -11.86 21.75 -2.98
N CYS A 10 -11.57 23.06 -3.12
CA CYS A 10 -11.73 23.78 -4.39
C CYS A 10 -10.62 23.37 -5.37
N LEU A 11 -10.97 22.71 -6.48
CA LEU A 11 -10.03 22.33 -7.54
C LEU A 11 -9.84 23.45 -8.57
N THR A 12 -10.96 23.97 -9.08
CA THR A 12 -10.96 25.08 -10.03
C THR A 12 -12.07 26.06 -9.71
N PHE A 13 -11.81 27.35 -9.91
CA PHE A 13 -12.83 28.40 -9.82
C PHE A 13 -12.52 29.51 -10.82
N SER A 14 -13.44 29.73 -11.76
CA SER A 14 -13.36 30.75 -12.80
C SER A 14 -14.66 31.54 -12.88
N VAL A 15 -14.53 32.82 -13.25
CA VAL A 15 -15.64 33.70 -13.57
C VAL A 15 -15.24 34.46 -14.82
N SER A 16 -16.06 34.40 -15.86
CA SER A 16 -15.85 35.14 -17.12
C SER A 16 -17.11 35.90 -17.50
N GLN A 17 -16.96 37.10 -18.03
CA GLN A 17 -18.08 37.88 -18.56
C GLN A 17 -18.42 37.40 -19.97
N ASP A 18 -19.70 37.31 -20.29
CA ASP A 18 -20.13 36.92 -21.64
C ASP A 18 -19.66 37.97 -22.68
N PRO A 19 -19.10 37.54 -23.82
CA PRO A 19 -18.52 38.46 -24.80
C PRO A 19 -19.58 39.28 -25.57
N VAL A 20 -20.85 38.87 -25.53
CA VAL A 20 -21.96 39.52 -26.26
C VAL A 20 -22.90 40.24 -25.30
N ASN A 21 -23.20 39.63 -24.15
CA ASN A 21 -24.06 40.22 -23.14
C ASN A 21 -23.26 40.65 -21.90
N PRO A 22 -22.91 41.94 -21.74
CA PRO A 22 -22.10 42.40 -20.60
C PRO A 22 -22.80 42.24 -19.25
N CYS A 23 -24.11 41.93 -19.21
CA CYS A 23 -24.83 41.63 -17.97
C CYS A 23 -24.86 40.14 -17.62
N LEU A 24 -24.23 39.27 -18.41
CA LEU A 24 -24.14 37.83 -18.18
C LEU A 24 -22.72 37.44 -17.76
N PHE A 25 -22.63 36.58 -16.74
CA PHE A 25 -21.37 36.03 -16.24
C PHE A 25 -21.46 34.51 -16.20
N HIS A 26 -20.44 33.84 -16.71
CA HIS A 26 -20.25 32.40 -16.64
C HIS A 26 -19.37 32.10 -15.42
N VAL A 27 -19.81 31.14 -14.61
CA VAL A 27 -19.09 30.68 -13.42
C VAL A 27 -18.87 29.19 -13.56
N GLU A 28 -17.62 28.75 -13.48
CA GLU A 28 -17.26 27.34 -13.44
C GLU A 28 -16.50 27.04 -12.15
N GLU A 29 -16.95 26.01 -11.45
CA GLU A 29 -16.40 25.61 -10.18
C GLU A 29 -16.34 24.09 -10.06
N THR A 30 -15.19 23.57 -9.65
CA THR A 30 -14.97 22.14 -9.47
C THR A 30 -14.46 21.90 -8.07
N PHE A 31 -15.06 20.95 -7.37
CA PHE A 31 -14.69 20.58 -6.00
C PHE A 31 -14.36 19.09 -5.90
N THR A 32 -13.54 18.74 -4.93
CA THR A 32 -13.10 17.35 -4.68
C THR A 32 -14.24 16.43 -4.29
N CYS A 33 -15.28 16.95 -3.63
CA CYS A 33 -16.46 16.19 -3.22
C CYS A 33 -17.67 17.12 -2.97
N GLN A 34 -18.85 16.52 -2.83
CA GLN A 34 -20.10 17.24 -2.54
C GLN A 34 -20.00 18.05 -1.23
N PHE A 35 -19.34 17.51 -0.20
CA PHE A 35 -19.20 18.21 1.09
C PHE A 35 -18.45 19.55 0.95
N ALA A 36 -17.32 19.56 0.23
CA ALA A 36 -16.55 20.77 -0.02
C ALA A 36 -17.35 21.80 -0.85
N PHE A 37 -18.12 21.32 -1.84
CA PHE A 37 -19.03 22.17 -2.61
C PHE A 37 -20.15 22.76 -1.74
N ASP A 38 -20.73 21.99 -0.83
CA ASP A 38 -21.81 22.47 0.05
C ASP A 38 -21.30 23.52 1.06
N GLU A 39 -20.10 23.33 1.61
CA GLU A 39 -19.41 24.35 2.43
C GLU A 39 -19.18 25.65 1.63
N HIS A 40 -18.72 25.51 0.38
CA HIS A 40 -18.56 26.64 -0.52
C HIS A 40 -19.87 27.42 -0.73
N GLN A 41 -20.96 26.72 -1.04
CA GLN A 41 -22.28 27.32 -1.25
C GLN A 41 -22.79 28.02 0.01
N ARG A 42 -22.63 27.42 1.20
CA ARG A 42 -23.03 28.06 2.47
C ARG A 42 -22.25 29.32 2.75
N ARG A 43 -20.93 29.29 2.57
CA ARG A 43 -20.05 30.46 2.78
C ARG A 43 -20.36 31.58 1.79
N THR A 44 -20.57 31.25 0.52
CA THR A 44 -20.87 32.27 -0.50
C THR A 44 -22.24 32.89 -0.31
N ALA A 45 -23.25 32.13 0.13
CA ALA A 45 -24.60 32.62 0.39
C ALA A 45 -24.67 33.78 1.41
N ILE A 46 -23.73 33.85 2.35
CA ILE A 46 -23.67 34.91 3.38
C ILE A 46 -22.61 35.98 3.09
N SER A 47 -21.99 35.95 1.91
CA SER A 47 -20.92 36.88 1.55
C SER A 47 -21.46 38.22 1.04
N ALA A 48 -20.63 39.27 1.09
CA ALA A 48 -20.95 40.56 0.46
C ALA A 48 -21.29 40.42 -1.03
N TRP A 49 -20.71 39.42 -1.71
CA TRP A 49 -21.03 39.11 -3.10
C TRP A 49 -22.46 38.60 -3.29
N ALA A 50 -22.96 37.77 -2.37
CA ALA A 50 -24.35 37.31 -2.41
C ALA A 50 -25.34 38.47 -2.18
N GLU A 51 -24.96 39.47 -1.38
CA GLU A 51 -25.77 40.67 -1.18
C GLU A 51 -25.90 41.48 -2.47
N ILE A 52 -24.77 41.77 -3.12
CA ILE A 52 -24.73 42.57 -4.35
C ILE A 52 -25.43 41.86 -5.51
N THR A 53 -25.35 40.53 -5.55
CA THR A 53 -25.92 39.72 -6.63
C THR A 53 -27.29 39.12 -6.31
N ARG A 54 -27.93 39.55 -5.21
CA ARG A 54 -29.21 38.96 -4.74
C ARG A 54 -30.31 38.98 -5.80
N SER A 55 -30.37 40.03 -6.61
CA SER A 55 -31.36 40.18 -7.69
C SER A 55 -30.95 39.54 -9.01
N ALA A 56 -29.74 39.00 -9.11
CA ALA A 56 -29.27 38.35 -10.33
C ALA A 56 -29.95 36.98 -10.49
N LYS A 57 -30.53 36.74 -11.67
CA LYS A 57 -31.09 35.42 -11.99
C LYS A 57 -29.95 34.42 -12.16
N ARG A 58 -30.01 33.31 -11.42
CA ARG A 58 -29.02 32.23 -11.49
C ARG A 58 -29.61 31.05 -12.26
N CYS A 59 -28.91 30.63 -13.32
CA CYS A 59 -29.19 29.39 -14.03
C CYS A 59 -27.92 28.56 -13.95
N TYR A 60 -27.98 27.39 -13.31
CA TYR A 60 -26.83 26.51 -13.16
C TYR A 60 -27.24 25.05 -13.30
N GLN A 61 -26.26 24.23 -13.67
CA GLN A 61 -26.38 22.78 -13.70
C GLN A 61 -25.22 22.21 -12.90
N VAL A 62 -25.52 21.36 -11.93
CA VAL A 62 -24.51 20.57 -11.23
C VAL A 62 -24.40 19.25 -11.96
N SER A 63 -23.26 19.01 -12.60
CA SER A 63 -22.94 17.72 -13.19
C SER A 63 -22.00 16.97 -12.28
N TYR A 64 -22.39 15.76 -11.90
CA TYR A 64 -21.47 14.82 -11.30
C TYR A 64 -20.65 14.21 -12.43
N GLN A 65 -19.32 14.38 -12.39
CA GLN A 65 -18.49 13.37 -13.01
C GLN A 65 -18.69 12.13 -12.16
N THR A 66 -19.63 11.26 -12.57
CA THR A 66 -19.55 9.87 -12.17
C THR A 66 -18.15 9.45 -12.56
N GLN A 67 -17.29 9.25 -11.56
CA GLN A 67 -16.14 8.37 -11.77
C GLN A 67 -16.72 7.19 -12.53
N VAL A 68 -16.23 6.97 -13.76
CA VAL A 68 -16.43 5.69 -14.44
C VAL A 68 -16.10 4.70 -13.36
N THR A 69 -17.11 4.02 -12.79
CA THR A 69 -16.87 3.06 -11.71
C THR A 69 -15.83 2.14 -12.32
N PRO A 70 -14.58 2.16 -11.83
CA PRO A 70 -13.55 1.33 -12.41
C PRO A 70 -14.14 -0.06 -12.38
N ARG A 71 -14.07 -0.79 -13.51
CA ARG A 71 -14.50 -2.18 -13.53
C ARG A 71 -13.97 -2.82 -12.26
N ALA A 72 -14.87 -3.36 -11.43
CA ALA A 72 -14.51 -3.81 -10.09
C ALA A 72 -13.26 -4.68 -10.21
N ARG A 73 -12.20 -4.28 -9.50
CA ARG A 73 -10.94 -5.02 -9.55
C ARG A 73 -11.22 -6.45 -9.13
N ARG A 74 -10.50 -7.37 -9.78
CA ARG A 74 -10.53 -8.78 -9.46
C ARG A 74 -9.25 -9.11 -8.74
N TYR A 75 -9.33 -9.81 -7.62
CA TYR A 75 -8.23 -10.01 -6.70
C TYR A 75 -7.84 -11.48 -6.61
N ASP A 76 -6.55 -11.74 -6.53
CA ASP A 76 -6.01 -13.06 -6.24
C ASP A 76 -5.26 -13.00 -4.91
N ILE A 77 -5.69 -13.84 -3.96
CA ILE A 77 -4.97 -14.06 -2.71
C ILE A 77 -3.92 -15.13 -2.96
N ILE A 78 -2.66 -14.81 -2.66
CA ILE A 78 -1.52 -15.72 -2.85
C ILE A 78 -0.83 -15.88 -1.50
N GLY A 79 -0.74 -17.11 -1.00
CA GLY A 79 0.05 -17.37 0.20
C GLY A 79 1.53 -17.56 -0.11
N ALA A 80 2.38 -16.99 0.73
CA ALA A 80 3.83 -17.16 0.66
C ALA A 80 4.37 -17.51 2.07
N PRO A 81 4.10 -18.74 2.58
CA PRO A 81 4.49 -19.15 3.93
C PRO A 81 5.99 -19.46 4.05
N PHE A 82 6.83 -18.45 3.86
CA PHE A 82 8.29 -18.55 3.88
C PHE A 82 8.90 -17.67 4.97
N ASN A 83 9.14 -18.26 6.15
CA ASN A 83 9.70 -17.60 7.33
C ASN A 83 11.03 -18.27 7.72
N GLN A 84 12.05 -18.11 6.89
CA GLN A 84 13.32 -18.84 7.00
C GLN A 84 14.55 -17.92 7.03
N LEU A 85 14.34 -16.63 6.80
CA LEU A 85 15.38 -15.65 6.51
C LEU A 85 15.37 -14.46 7.48
N GLY A 86 14.44 -14.45 8.43
CA GLY A 86 14.37 -13.51 9.55
C GLY A 86 15.10 -13.95 10.82
N CYS A 87 15.00 -13.12 11.86
CA CYS A 87 15.54 -13.44 13.20
C CYS A 87 14.69 -14.48 13.96
N TYR A 88 13.42 -14.65 13.57
CA TYR A 88 12.54 -15.70 14.02
C TYR A 88 12.20 -16.61 12.84
N VAL A 89 12.63 -17.86 12.90
CA VAL A 89 12.40 -18.85 11.83
C VAL A 89 11.33 -19.84 12.29
N THR A 90 10.36 -20.11 11.42
CA THR A 90 9.27 -21.05 11.72
C THR A 90 8.91 -21.88 10.50
N ASN A 91 8.56 -23.15 10.75
CA ASN A 91 8.00 -24.06 9.75
C ASN A 91 6.46 -24.10 9.83
N GLN A 92 5.86 -23.35 10.76
CA GLN A 92 4.41 -23.17 10.75
C GLN A 92 4.02 -22.38 9.49
N ASN A 93 2.90 -22.76 8.88
CA ASN A 93 2.34 -22.00 7.77
C ASN A 93 1.45 -20.89 8.38
N PRO A 94 1.91 -19.62 8.43
CA PRO A 94 1.09 -18.56 9.02
C PRO A 94 -0.14 -18.26 8.16
N VAL A 95 -0.05 -18.46 6.85
CA VAL A 95 -1.13 -18.19 5.90
C VAL A 95 -2.29 -19.15 6.12
N GLU A 96 -2.02 -20.42 6.42
CA GLU A 96 -3.07 -21.40 6.73
C GLU A 96 -3.86 -21.00 7.99
N GLN A 97 -3.15 -20.61 9.07
CA GLN A 97 -3.82 -20.13 10.28
C GLN A 97 -4.60 -18.84 10.03
N PHE A 98 -4.12 -17.98 9.12
CA PHE A 98 -4.81 -16.76 8.72
C PHE A 98 -6.09 -17.01 7.92
N ARG A 99 -6.10 -18.04 7.06
CA ARG A 99 -7.27 -18.49 6.30
C ARG A 99 -8.36 -19.09 7.19
N GLN A 100 -7.94 -19.93 8.12
CA GLN A 100 -8.83 -20.69 8.99
C GLN A 100 -9.62 -19.78 9.93
N LEU A 101 -10.79 -20.26 10.36
CA LEU A 101 -11.56 -19.58 11.41
C LEU A 101 -10.77 -19.59 12.71
N ASP A 102 -10.72 -18.44 13.36
CA ASP A 102 -10.27 -18.33 14.72
C ASP A 102 -11.40 -18.69 15.69
N ASP A 103 -11.19 -19.63 16.60
CA ASP A 103 -12.21 -20.05 17.54
C ASP A 103 -12.59 -18.95 18.56
N LYS A 104 -11.72 -17.96 18.79
CA LYS A 104 -11.95 -16.87 19.76
C LYS A 104 -12.68 -15.70 19.11
N THR A 105 -12.22 -15.26 17.93
CA THR A 105 -12.79 -14.10 17.24
C THR A 105 -13.88 -14.48 16.23
N GLY A 106 -13.95 -15.75 15.82
CA GLY A 106 -14.86 -16.23 14.78
C GLY A 106 -14.49 -15.74 13.38
N LEU A 107 -13.28 -15.22 13.18
CA LEU A 107 -12.82 -14.63 11.92
C LEU A 107 -11.79 -15.52 11.22
N GLY A 108 -11.96 -15.69 9.92
CA GLY A 108 -11.00 -16.34 9.03
C GLY A 108 -11.09 -15.72 7.65
N LEU A 109 -9.94 -15.51 7.00
CA LEU A 109 -9.89 -14.80 5.72
C LEU A 109 -10.77 -15.49 4.66
N SER A 110 -10.76 -16.82 4.57
CA SER A 110 -11.53 -17.54 3.56
C SER A 110 -13.04 -17.32 3.72
N GLN A 111 -13.55 -17.30 4.96
CA GLN A 111 -14.96 -16.98 5.21
C GLN A 111 -15.26 -15.51 4.88
N TRP A 112 -14.34 -14.61 5.22
CA TRP A 112 -14.51 -13.20 4.96
C TRP A 112 -14.55 -12.89 3.46
N MET A 113 -13.68 -13.52 2.67
CA MET A 113 -13.69 -13.46 1.20
C MET A 113 -15.01 -14.00 0.63
N ALA A 114 -15.51 -15.13 1.14
CA ALA A 114 -16.78 -15.70 0.70
C ALA A 114 -17.94 -14.71 0.95
N ILE A 115 -17.98 -14.06 2.11
CA ILE A 115 -18.97 -13.03 2.43
C ILE A 115 -18.87 -11.85 1.46
N ARG A 116 -17.65 -11.42 1.09
CA ARG A 116 -17.43 -10.32 0.14
C ARG A 116 -17.87 -10.69 -1.28
N ASN A 117 -17.55 -11.88 -1.75
CA ASN A 117 -18.00 -12.35 -3.07
C ASN A 117 -19.53 -12.49 -3.13
N ASP A 118 -20.15 -13.11 -2.12
CA ASP A 118 -21.59 -13.39 -2.09
C ASP A 118 -22.44 -12.13 -1.90
N ARG A 119 -22.11 -11.31 -0.90
CA ARG A 119 -22.97 -10.18 -0.51
C ARG A 119 -22.66 -8.88 -1.25
N TRP A 120 -21.46 -8.77 -1.81
CA TRP A 120 -20.96 -7.52 -2.38
C TRP A 120 -20.45 -7.65 -3.81
N ASP A 121 -20.67 -8.80 -4.47
CA ASP A 121 -20.24 -9.01 -5.86
C ASP A 121 -18.75 -8.68 -6.06
N ALA A 122 -17.93 -9.05 -5.07
CA ALA A 122 -16.48 -9.02 -5.22
C ALA A 122 -16.03 -10.21 -6.08
N ASP A 123 -14.87 -10.09 -6.73
CA ASP A 123 -14.21 -11.20 -7.42
C ASP A 123 -12.85 -11.45 -6.77
N ILE A 124 -12.88 -12.12 -5.63
CA ILE A 124 -11.69 -12.50 -4.86
C ILE A 124 -11.51 -14.02 -4.97
N LYS A 125 -10.32 -14.46 -5.39
CA LYS A 125 -9.98 -15.88 -5.50
C LYS A 125 -8.79 -16.20 -4.62
N ASP A 126 -8.87 -17.31 -3.89
CA ASP A 126 -7.70 -17.88 -3.24
C ASP A 126 -6.94 -18.76 -4.24
N CYS A 127 -5.70 -18.40 -4.52
CA CYS A 127 -4.84 -19.09 -5.46
C CYS A 127 -3.91 -20.10 -4.77
N GLY A 128 -4.10 -20.33 -3.46
CA GLY A 128 -3.27 -21.21 -2.66
C GLY A 128 -1.87 -20.65 -2.39
N ASP A 129 -0.97 -21.54 -1.98
CA ASP A 129 0.37 -21.17 -1.52
C ASP A 129 1.45 -21.40 -2.57
N VAL A 130 2.51 -20.59 -2.49
CA VAL A 130 3.83 -20.89 -3.03
C VAL A 130 4.67 -21.45 -1.88
N VAL A 131 4.77 -22.77 -1.81
CA VAL A 131 5.49 -23.49 -0.75
C VAL A 131 6.93 -23.72 -1.19
N ALA A 132 7.88 -23.45 -0.30
CA ALA A 132 9.30 -23.70 -0.56
C ALA A 132 9.57 -25.18 -0.88
N SER A 133 10.30 -25.42 -1.97
CA SER A 133 10.66 -26.76 -2.41
C SER A 133 11.73 -27.41 -1.52
N SER A 134 11.96 -28.71 -1.67
CA SER A 134 13.07 -29.40 -1.02
C SER A 134 14.43 -28.79 -1.39
N ASP A 135 14.57 -28.24 -2.59
CA ASP A 135 15.81 -27.62 -3.04
C ASP A 135 16.09 -26.32 -2.27
N VAL A 136 15.05 -25.52 -2.02
CA VAL A 136 15.15 -24.33 -1.16
C VAL A 136 15.61 -24.74 0.24
N PHE A 137 15.01 -25.77 0.84
CA PHE A 137 15.42 -26.24 2.17
C PHE A 137 16.83 -26.84 2.18
N ASN A 138 17.26 -27.52 1.12
CA ASN A 138 18.63 -28.03 0.99
C ASN A 138 19.65 -26.89 0.91
N MET A 139 19.33 -25.81 0.19
CA MET A 139 20.16 -24.60 0.13
C MET A 139 20.26 -23.93 1.51
N LEU A 140 19.14 -23.79 2.23
CA LEU A 140 19.11 -23.26 3.59
C LEU A 140 19.96 -24.11 4.55
N ALA A 141 19.82 -25.43 4.50
CA ALA A 141 20.62 -26.36 5.31
C ALA A 141 22.12 -26.29 5.01
N SER A 142 22.48 -25.90 3.78
CA SER A 142 23.88 -25.67 3.35
C SER A 142 24.35 -24.23 3.59
N ASN A 143 23.54 -23.40 4.28
CA ASN A 143 23.79 -21.99 4.55
C ASN A 143 23.90 -21.09 3.29
N ASN A 144 23.28 -21.50 2.18
CA ASN A 144 23.17 -20.72 0.94
C ASN A 144 21.84 -19.95 0.93
N LYS A 145 21.67 -19.03 1.88
CA LYS A 145 20.40 -18.33 2.12
C LYS A 145 19.96 -17.44 0.95
N GLU A 146 20.89 -16.77 0.29
CA GLU A 146 20.64 -15.91 -0.87
C GLU A 146 20.17 -16.73 -2.06
N GLN A 147 20.78 -17.90 -2.29
CA GLN A 147 20.36 -18.79 -3.37
C GLN A 147 18.96 -19.37 -3.09
N ALA A 148 18.69 -19.74 -1.84
CA ALA A 148 17.37 -20.17 -1.41
C ALA A 148 16.31 -19.08 -1.64
N LEU A 149 16.62 -17.84 -1.26
CA LEU A 149 15.76 -16.68 -1.49
C LEU A 149 15.50 -16.43 -2.98
N ALA A 150 16.56 -16.46 -3.80
CA ALA A 150 16.44 -16.24 -5.23
C ALA A 150 15.55 -17.30 -5.90
N PHE A 151 15.72 -18.58 -5.52
CA PHE A 151 14.90 -19.67 -6.04
C PHE A 151 13.43 -19.50 -5.64
N TYR A 152 13.16 -19.31 -4.34
CA TYR A 152 11.80 -19.12 -3.84
C TYR A 152 11.13 -17.87 -4.45
N SER A 153 11.88 -16.76 -4.55
CA SER A 153 11.40 -15.51 -5.14
C SER A 153 11.02 -15.70 -6.60
N SER A 154 11.74 -16.53 -7.37
CA SER A 154 11.38 -16.83 -8.76
C SER A 154 10.05 -17.58 -8.87
N GLU A 155 9.81 -18.56 -7.98
CA GLU A 155 8.53 -19.29 -7.94
C GLU A 155 7.36 -18.37 -7.57
N LEU A 156 7.57 -17.50 -6.58
CA LEU A 156 6.59 -16.50 -6.16
C LEU A 156 6.33 -15.48 -7.28
N GLN A 157 7.38 -15.00 -7.94
CA GLN A 157 7.28 -14.07 -9.06
C GLN A 157 6.42 -14.65 -10.18
N GLN A 158 6.64 -15.91 -10.56
CA GLN A 158 5.85 -16.59 -11.59
C GLN A 158 4.36 -16.70 -11.23
N LYS A 159 4.04 -16.87 -9.94
CA LYS A 159 2.65 -16.91 -9.47
C LYS A 159 1.97 -15.56 -9.67
N LEU A 160 2.61 -14.45 -9.26
CA LEU A 160 2.07 -13.10 -9.41
C LEU A 160 1.96 -12.68 -10.88
N LEU A 161 2.96 -13.01 -11.71
CA LEU A 161 2.92 -12.73 -13.15
C LEU A 161 1.69 -13.34 -13.83
N LYS A 162 1.28 -14.55 -13.43
CA LYS A 162 0.04 -15.18 -13.93
C LYS A 162 -1.21 -14.40 -13.55
N SER A 163 -1.30 -13.88 -12.33
CA SER A 163 -2.41 -13.03 -11.89
C SER A 163 -2.47 -11.74 -12.71
N TYR A 164 -1.33 -11.07 -12.88
CA TYR A 164 -1.23 -9.85 -13.70
C TYR A 164 -1.62 -10.08 -15.16
N GLN A 165 -1.15 -11.16 -15.79
CA GLN A 165 -1.51 -11.55 -17.17
C GLN A 165 -3.02 -11.81 -17.33
N GLN A 166 -3.68 -12.27 -16.27
CA GLN A 166 -5.13 -12.47 -16.24
C GLN A 166 -5.92 -11.20 -15.94
N GLY A 167 -5.25 -10.06 -15.74
CA GLY A 167 -5.85 -8.78 -15.36
C GLY A 167 -6.46 -8.85 -13.96
N ARG A 168 -5.75 -9.50 -13.02
CA ARG A 168 -6.11 -9.62 -11.60
C ARG A 168 -5.02 -8.99 -10.74
N VAL A 169 -5.42 -8.44 -9.60
CA VAL A 169 -4.59 -7.75 -8.63
C VAL A 169 -4.15 -8.76 -7.56
N PRO A 170 -2.88 -9.16 -7.51
CA PRO A 170 -2.40 -10.09 -6.49
C PRO A 170 -2.27 -9.39 -5.13
N ILE A 171 -2.76 -10.07 -4.09
CA ILE A 171 -2.61 -9.72 -2.68
C ILE A 171 -1.91 -10.90 -2.01
N THR A 172 -0.62 -10.71 -1.70
CA THR A 172 0.23 -11.75 -1.14
C THR A 172 0.18 -11.71 0.38
N ILE A 173 0.17 -12.86 1.04
CA ILE A 173 0.14 -12.95 2.50
C ILE A 173 1.25 -13.88 2.97
N GLY A 174 1.94 -13.46 4.03
CA GLY A 174 2.76 -14.32 4.86
C GLY A 174 4.25 -14.10 4.71
N GLY A 175 5.00 -15.01 5.32
CA GLY A 175 6.44 -15.03 5.28
C GLY A 175 7.10 -13.91 6.07
N ASP A 176 8.42 -14.02 6.15
CA ASP A 176 9.26 -12.90 6.53
C ASP A 176 9.35 -11.90 5.36
N HIS A 177 9.75 -10.66 5.62
CA HIS A 177 9.72 -9.60 4.62
C HIS A 177 10.67 -9.84 3.42
N SER A 178 11.53 -10.88 3.47
CA SER A 178 12.35 -11.28 2.33
C SER A 178 11.51 -11.64 1.09
N ILE A 179 10.27 -12.08 1.26
CA ILE A 179 9.40 -12.44 0.13
C ILE A 179 9.07 -11.24 -0.76
N ALA A 180 9.23 -10.01 -0.27
CA ALA A 180 9.04 -8.79 -1.06
C ALA A 180 9.99 -8.73 -2.27
N VAL A 181 11.13 -9.42 -2.19
CA VAL A 181 12.03 -9.60 -3.33
C VAL A 181 11.32 -10.26 -4.50
N GLY A 182 10.47 -11.27 -4.26
CA GLY A 182 9.68 -11.94 -5.30
C GLY A 182 8.45 -11.14 -5.73
N THR A 183 7.72 -10.54 -4.78
CA THR A 183 6.46 -9.85 -5.06
C THR A 183 6.68 -8.52 -5.79
N VAL A 184 7.63 -7.71 -5.34
CA VAL A 184 7.99 -6.44 -5.97
C VAL A 184 8.63 -6.71 -7.32
N GLN A 185 9.57 -7.66 -7.46
CA GLN A 185 10.13 -8.01 -8.77
C GLN A 185 9.08 -8.46 -9.78
N ALA A 186 8.03 -9.17 -9.37
CA ALA A 186 6.94 -9.54 -10.28
C ALA A 186 6.24 -8.30 -10.84
N THR A 187 6.02 -7.32 -9.96
CA THR A 187 5.37 -6.06 -10.28
C THR A 187 6.24 -5.20 -11.20
N LEU A 188 7.53 -5.04 -10.87
CA LEU A 188 8.47 -4.29 -11.71
C LEU A 188 8.64 -4.97 -13.08
N ASN A 189 8.80 -6.30 -13.13
CA ASN A 189 8.90 -7.03 -14.39
C ASN A 189 7.63 -6.84 -15.26
N PHE A 190 6.44 -6.98 -14.68
CA PHE A 190 5.20 -6.87 -15.47
C PHE A 190 4.89 -5.44 -15.94
N TYR A 191 5.15 -4.43 -15.11
CA TYR A 191 4.78 -3.05 -15.43
C TYR A 191 5.95 -2.21 -15.93
N GLN A 192 7.11 -2.20 -15.27
CA GLN A 192 8.27 -1.42 -15.72
C GLN A 192 8.94 -2.06 -16.92
N HIS A 193 9.29 -3.34 -16.85
CA HIS A 193 10.03 -3.98 -17.94
C HIS A 193 9.15 -4.28 -19.16
N GLN A 194 8.01 -4.94 -18.97
CA GLN A 194 7.16 -5.38 -20.10
C GLN A 194 6.28 -4.28 -20.68
N GLN A 195 5.98 -3.21 -19.92
CA GLN A 195 5.05 -2.16 -20.35
C GLN A 195 5.63 -0.75 -20.28
N GLU A 196 6.89 -0.58 -19.85
CA GLU A 196 7.55 0.74 -19.73
C GLU A 196 6.80 1.72 -18.81
N LYS A 197 6.11 1.20 -17.79
CA LYS A 197 5.31 1.98 -16.83
C LYS A 197 5.96 2.06 -15.47
N ARG A 198 6.01 3.25 -14.88
CA ARG A 198 6.65 3.47 -13.58
C ARG A 198 5.76 2.98 -12.43
N VAL A 199 6.38 2.25 -11.50
CA VAL A 199 5.72 1.72 -10.29
C VAL A 199 6.31 2.43 -9.08
N ALA A 200 5.46 3.00 -8.23
CA ALA A 200 5.84 3.44 -6.89
C ALA A 200 5.60 2.30 -5.90
N VAL A 201 6.55 2.09 -4.99
CA VAL A 201 6.45 1.13 -3.89
C VAL A 201 6.28 1.91 -2.59
N ILE A 202 5.10 1.78 -1.98
CA ILE A 202 4.85 2.25 -0.62
C ILE A 202 5.24 1.12 0.33
N TRP A 203 6.20 1.38 1.20
CA TRP A 203 6.75 0.41 2.15
C TRP A 203 6.37 0.82 3.56
N VAL A 204 5.43 0.09 4.18
CA VAL A 204 4.89 0.42 5.50
C VAL A 204 5.51 -0.52 6.52
N ASP A 205 6.37 0.02 7.39
CA ASP A 205 7.30 -0.79 8.18
C ASP A 205 7.85 0.01 9.37
N ALA A 206 8.21 -0.67 10.47
CA ALA A 206 9.00 -0.06 11.54
C ALA A 206 10.48 0.14 11.14
N HIS A 207 10.98 -0.70 10.25
CA HIS A 207 12.34 -0.77 9.74
C HIS A 207 12.43 -0.22 8.31
N ALA A 208 13.65 -0.01 7.80
CA ALA A 208 13.85 0.47 6.44
C ALA A 208 14.17 -0.65 5.44
N ASP A 209 14.48 -1.86 5.90
CA ASP A 209 14.72 -3.04 5.08
C ASP A 209 15.76 -2.85 3.95
N CYS A 210 16.67 -1.89 4.16
CA CYS A 210 17.63 -1.45 3.18
C CYS A 210 19.08 -1.79 3.60
N ASN A 211 19.26 -2.69 4.57
CA ASN A 211 20.58 -3.07 5.04
C ASN A 211 21.35 -3.85 3.97
N ASN A 212 22.56 -3.41 3.62
CA ASN A 212 23.39 -4.08 2.63
C ASN A 212 24.57 -4.89 3.19
N GLN A 213 24.68 -5.02 4.51
CA GLN A 213 25.80 -5.70 5.17
C GLN A 213 25.59 -7.21 5.21
N LEU A 214 26.63 -8.01 5.03
CA LEU A 214 26.54 -9.48 5.11
C LEU A 214 25.98 -10.00 6.45
N ALA A 215 26.28 -9.32 7.56
CA ALA A 215 25.99 -9.82 8.91
C ALA A 215 24.51 -9.75 9.34
N SER A 216 23.69 -8.92 8.69
CA SER A 216 22.26 -8.80 9.02
C SER A 216 21.43 -9.91 8.34
N ASN A 217 20.24 -10.21 8.85
CA ASN A 217 19.32 -11.19 8.26
C ASN A 217 18.79 -10.70 6.90
N LEU A 218 18.37 -11.61 6.02
CA LEU A 218 17.93 -11.27 4.65
C LEU A 218 16.57 -10.57 4.63
N HIS A 219 15.70 -10.79 5.62
CA HIS A 219 14.42 -10.08 5.71
C HIS A 219 14.55 -8.56 5.95
N GLY A 220 15.67 -8.09 6.50
CA GLY A 220 15.97 -6.65 6.65
C GLY A 220 16.79 -6.05 5.51
N LYS A 221 16.85 -6.73 4.36
CA LYS A 221 17.55 -6.30 3.13
C LYS A 221 16.70 -6.19 1.86
N PRO A 222 15.39 -6.52 1.79
CA PRO A 222 14.65 -6.54 0.53
C PRO A 222 14.88 -5.32 -0.36
N ILE A 223 14.90 -4.12 0.21
CA ILE A 223 15.10 -2.88 -0.55
C ILE A 223 16.49 -2.84 -1.17
N ALA A 224 17.54 -3.16 -0.41
CA ALA A 224 18.91 -3.22 -0.94
C ALA A 224 19.09 -4.33 -1.99
N LEU A 225 18.45 -5.48 -1.78
CA LEU A 225 18.45 -6.60 -2.72
C LEU A 225 17.78 -6.20 -4.04
N LEU A 226 16.61 -5.55 -3.97
CA LEU A 226 15.81 -5.06 -5.10
C LEU A 226 16.51 -3.94 -5.89
N MET A 227 17.35 -3.15 -5.22
CA MET A 227 18.15 -2.08 -5.83
C MET A 227 19.47 -2.58 -6.45
N ASN A 228 19.81 -3.87 -6.31
CA ASN A 228 21.15 -4.41 -6.62
C ASN A 228 22.29 -3.73 -5.82
N GLU A 229 21.99 -3.27 -4.61
CA GLU A 229 22.94 -2.58 -3.71
C GLU A 229 23.48 -3.49 -2.59
N TYR A 230 23.19 -4.79 -2.66
CA TYR A 230 23.73 -5.83 -1.79
C TYR A 230 24.89 -6.58 -2.52
N PRO A 231 26.17 -6.29 -2.20
CA PRO A 231 27.32 -6.72 -3.02
C PRO A 231 27.86 -8.11 -2.66
N HIS A 232 27.09 -8.93 -1.94
CA HIS A 232 27.58 -10.18 -1.36
C HIS A 232 26.97 -11.41 -2.05
N ASN A 233 27.70 -12.52 -1.94
CA ASN A 233 27.23 -13.86 -2.32
C ASN A 233 26.68 -13.97 -3.76
N GLY A 234 27.16 -13.10 -4.67
CA GLY A 234 26.78 -13.10 -6.08
C GLY A 234 25.34 -12.68 -6.35
N TRP A 235 24.69 -11.97 -5.41
CA TRP A 235 23.33 -11.47 -5.60
C TRP A 235 23.25 -10.53 -6.80
N GLN A 236 22.27 -10.78 -7.68
CA GLN A 236 21.98 -9.92 -8.81
C GLN A 236 20.55 -10.13 -9.30
N ILE A 237 19.84 -9.03 -9.53
CA ILE A 237 18.55 -8.95 -10.22
C ILE A 237 18.78 -8.38 -11.62
N GLU A 238 17.94 -8.76 -12.59
CA GLU A 238 17.96 -8.17 -13.93
C GLU A 238 17.75 -6.65 -13.87
N THR A 239 18.63 -5.87 -14.51
CA THR A 239 18.62 -4.39 -14.45
C THR A 239 17.28 -3.76 -14.84
N SER A 240 16.50 -4.40 -15.72
CA SER A 240 15.18 -3.89 -16.12
C SER A 240 14.08 -4.09 -15.06
N SER A 241 14.35 -4.88 -14.03
CA SER A 241 13.44 -5.18 -12.92
C SER A 241 14.00 -4.71 -11.57
N THR A 242 15.00 -3.82 -11.57
CA THR A 242 15.56 -3.22 -10.35
C THR A 242 14.70 -2.06 -9.85
N LEU A 243 14.58 -1.97 -8.54
CA LEU A 243 13.90 -0.86 -7.87
C LEU A 243 14.82 0.37 -7.85
N SER A 244 14.31 1.55 -8.19
CA SER A 244 15.04 2.81 -8.00
C SER A 244 14.77 3.37 -6.60
N PRO A 245 15.77 3.95 -5.90
CA PRO A 245 15.55 4.65 -4.63
C PRO A 245 14.46 5.72 -4.67
N SER A 246 14.33 6.42 -5.80
CA SER A 246 13.31 7.46 -5.99
C SER A 246 11.89 6.92 -6.13
N ASP A 247 11.73 5.62 -6.37
CA ASP A 247 10.44 4.95 -6.56
C ASP A 247 9.92 4.34 -5.23
N VAL A 248 10.65 4.49 -4.11
CA VAL A 248 10.32 3.92 -2.79
C VAL A 248 9.92 5.00 -1.79
N TYR A 249 8.83 4.74 -1.08
CA TYR A 249 8.27 5.63 -0.06
C TYR A 249 8.04 4.86 1.24
N LEU A 250 8.93 5.03 2.21
CA LEU A 250 8.86 4.38 3.51
C LEU A 250 7.86 5.11 4.44
N ILE A 251 7.04 4.39 5.19
CA ILE A 251 6.06 4.95 6.14
C ILE A 251 6.11 4.17 7.45
N GLY A 252 6.24 4.87 8.58
CA GLY A 252 6.22 4.25 9.92
C GLY A 252 7.61 3.92 10.49
N VAL A 253 8.67 4.17 9.71
CA VAL A 253 10.05 3.91 10.10
C VAL A 253 10.39 4.61 11.40
N ARG A 254 10.89 3.83 12.36
CA ARG A 254 11.27 4.28 13.71
C ARG A 254 12.40 3.46 14.34
N ASP A 255 12.80 2.34 13.74
CA ASP A 255 13.90 1.51 14.22
C ASP A 255 14.93 1.31 13.09
N LEU A 256 16.01 2.10 13.15
CA LEU A 256 17.03 2.11 12.11
C LEU A 256 18.37 1.67 12.66
N MET A 257 19.01 0.73 11.97
CA MET A 257 20.43 0.50 12.16
C MET A 257 21.24 1.67 11.56
N PRO A 258 22.42 2.01 12.11
CA PRO A 258 23.26 3.09 11.57
C PRO A 258 23.60 2.94 10.08
N ALA A 259 23.78 1.72 9.61
CA ALA A 259 24.02 1.44 8.19
C ALA A 259 22.80 1.80 7.33
N GLU A 260 21.59 1.50 7.78
CA GLU A 260 20.36 1.83 7.05
C GLU A 260 20.15 3.34 6.99
N GLN A 261 20.37 4.05 8.10
CA GLN A 261 20.29 5.51 8.13
C GLN A 261 21.26 6.16 7.14
N GLN A 262 22.48 5.64 7.04
CA GLN A 262 23.47 6.10 6.06
C GLN A 262 23.00 5.85 4.62
N LEU A 263 22.51 4.64 4.33
CA LEU A 263 22.03 4.27 2.99
C LEU A 263 20.78 5.05 2.58
N MET A 264 19.81 5.22 3.47
CA MET A 264 18.64 6.07 3.23
C MET A 264 19.03 7.51 2.89
N THR A 265 20.04 8.06 3.58
CA THR A 265 20.56 9.41 3.30
C THR A 265 21.29 9.46 1.96
N GLN A 266 22.15 8.48 1.69
CA GLN A 266 22.94 8.38 0.46
C GLN A 266 22.05 8.22 -0.78
N TRP A 267 21.05 7.34 -0.70
CA TRP A 267 20.12 7.04 -1.78
C TRP A 267 18.93 7.99 -1.85
N GLN A 268 18.81 8.90 -0.88
CA GLN A 268 17.74 9.89 -0.79
C GLN A 268 16.34 9.24 -0.80
N ILE A 269 16.19 8.13 -0.06
CA ILE A 269 14.91 7.41 0.03
C ILE A 269 13.88 8.31 0.73
N SER A 270 12.73 8.48 0.09
CA SER A 270 11.60 9.21 0.67
C SER A 270 11.04 8.43 1.84
N HIS A 271 10.90 9.08 3.00
CA HIS A 271 10.36 8.44 4.20
C HIS A 271 9.48 9.38 5.01
N TYR A 272 8.48 8.78 5.65
CA TYR A 272 7.52 9.42 6.55
C TYR A 272 7.63 8.73 7.91
N SER A 273 8.53 9.23 8.75
CA SER A 273 8.76 8.70 10.10
C SER A 273 7.55 8.91 11.01
N MET A 274 7.52 8.18 12.13
CA MET A 274 6.48 8.37 13.16
C MET A 274 6.45 9.82 13.68
N ASP A 275 7.59 10.49 13.82
CA ASP A 275 7.64 11.92 14.18
C ASP A 275 6.91 12.81 13.18
N MET A 276 7.02 12.51 11.88
CA MET A 276 6.31 13.26 10.84
C MET A 276 4.80 12.99 10.91
N ILE A 277 4.42 11.73 11.17
CA ILE A 277 3.03 11.30 11.32
C ILE A 277 2.39 11.98 12.52
N GLU A 278 3.08 12.06 13.66
CA GLU A 278 2.60 12.77 14.86
C GLU A 278 2.38 14.26 14.57
N GLN A 279 3.31 14.91 13.86
CA GLN A 279 3.24 16.35 13.58
C GLN A 279 2.18 16.73 12.53
N LYS A 280 2.04 15.92 11.48
CA LYS A 280 1.21 16.25 10.29
C LYS A 280 -0.09 15.48 10.22
N GLY A 281 -0.20 14.37 10.96
CA GLY A 281 -1.29 13.42 10.88
C GLY A 281 -1.18 12.46 9.68
N ILE A 282 -1.54 11.19 9.89
CA ILE A 282 -1.47 10.17 8.84
C ILE A 282 -2.31 10.54 7.61
N TYR A 283 -3.48 11.14 7.80
CA TYR A 283 -4.42 11.46 6.73
C TYR A 283 -3.78 12.42 5.72
N THR A 284 -3.16 13.50 6.22
CA THR A 284 -2.48 14.49 5.39
C THR A 284 -1.26 13.92 4.67
N ILE A 285 -0.50 13.05 5.33
CA ILE A 285 0.67 12.39 4.73
C ILE A 285 0.23 11.52 3.55
N ILE A 286 -0.75 10.63 3.76
CA ILE A 286 -1.22 9.71 2.72
C ILE A 286 -1.87 10.47 1.57
N ASP A 287 -2.70 11.48 1.82
CA ASP A 287 -3.34 12.26 0.75
C ASP A 287 -2.32 13.02 -0.09
N THR A 288 -1.30 13.59 0.56
CA THR A 288 -0.20 14.30 -0.12
C THR A 288 0.63 13.31 -0.95
N LEU A 289 0.98 12.16 -0.38
CA LEU A 289 1.72 11.12 -1.08
C LEU A 289 0.94 10.63 -2.31
N LEU A 290 -0.33 10.25 -2.16
CA LEU A 290 -1.15 9.76 -3.27
C LEU A 290 -1.31 10.82 -4.37
N THR A 291 -1.45 12.09 -4.01
CA THR A 291 -1.47 13.20 -4.99
C THR A 291 -0.15 13.32 -5.77
N HIS A 292 0.98 13.11 -5.09
CA HIS A 292 2.29 13.06 -5.75
C HIS A 292 2.39 11.82 -6.66
N LEU A 293 2.04 10.64 -6.16
CA LEU A 293 2.12 9.40 -6.92
C LEU A 293 1.25 9.43 -8.18
N ASP A 294 0.04 10.00 -8.09
CA ASP A 294 -0.85 10.16 -9.24
C ASP A 294 -0.23 10.99 -10.38
N ARG A 295 0.62 11.97 -10.06
CA ARG A 295 1.26 12.82 -11.08
C ARG A 295 2.50 12.20 -11.73
N HIS A 296 3.18 11.28 -11.04
CA HIS A 296 4.53 10.86 -11.40
C HIS A 296 4.69 9.38 -11.70
N TYR A 297 3.70 8.55 -11.34
CA TYR A 297 3.74 7.10 -11.50
C TYR A 297 2.50 6.58 -12.21
N ASP A 298 2.65 5.44 -12.87
CA ASP A 298 1.55 4.75 -13.55
C ASP A 298 0.86 3.76 -12.62
N HIS A 299 1.61 3.19 -11.68
CA HIS A 299 1.17 2.13 -10.79
C HIS A 299 1.69 2.29 -9.36
N ILE A 300 0.95 1.77 -8.39
CA ILE A 300 1.26 1.80 -6.96
C ILE A 300 1.18 0.39 -6.40
N TYR A 301 2.25 -0.05 -5.76
CA TYR A 301 2.35 -1.31 -5.02
C TYR A 301 2.54 -1.03 -3.53
N LEU A 302 1.94 -1.85 -2.67
CA LEU A 302 2.02 -1.70 -1.21
C LEU A 302 2.73 -2.91 -0.59
N SER A 303 3.89 -2.68 0.04
CA SER A 303 4.52 -3.64 0.96
C SER A 303 4.11 -3.26 2.37
N PHE A 304 3.38 -4.14 3.08
CA PHE A 304 2.92 -3.86 4.45
C PHE A 304 3.52 -4.88 5.43
N ASP A 305 4.48 -4.41 6.22
CA ASP A 305 4.98 -5.13 7.38
C ASP A 305 4.01 -4.99 8.55
N TYR A 306 3.66 -6.12 9.17
CA TYR A 306 2.87 -6.13 10.39
C TYR A 306 3.49 -5.28 11.51
N ASP A 307 4.82 -5.23 11.62
CA ASP A 307 5.51 -4.57 12.72
C ASP A 307 5.49 -3.02 12.64
N ALA A 308 4.99 -2.47 11.53
CA ALA A 308 4.63 -1.06 11.41
C ALA A 308 3.57 -0.64 12.45
N LEU A 309 2.74 -1.60 12.90
CA LEU A 309 1.74 -1.41 13.94
C LEU A 309 2.37 -1.18 15.32
N ASP A 310 1.66 -0.49 16.20
CA ASP A 310 2.16 -0.24 17.56
C ASP A 310 2.29 -1.55 18.37
N GLY A 311 3.54 -1.92 18.66
CA GLY A 311 3.90 -3.07 19.49
C GLY A 311 3.45 -2.99 20.96
N ALA A 312 2.85 -1.89 21.42
CA ALA A 312 2.14 -1.87 22.69
C ALA A 312 0.88 -2.74 22.66
N GLN A 313 0.27 -2.91 21.48
CA GLN A 313 -0.94 -3.71 21.28
C GLN A 313 -0.69 -4.92 20.37
N PHE A 314 0.14 -4.76 19.34
CA PHE A 314 0.31 -5.73 18.26
C PHE A 314 1.71 -6.34 18.27
N ARG A 315 1.89 -7.49 18.96
CA ARG A 315 3.22 -8.10 19.17
C ARG A 315 3.51 -9.40 18.43
N ALA A 316 2.58 -9.87 17.62
CA ALA A 316 2.67 -11.14 16.91
C ALA A 316 3.58 -11.08 15.66
N CYS A 317 4.85 -10.72 15.85
CA CYS A 317 5.90 -10.71 14.82
C CYS A 317 7.28 -10.92 15.45
N ALA A 318 8.32 -11.03 14.63
CA ALA A 318 9.68 -11.26 15.08
C ALA A 318 10.29 -10.04 15.79
N THR A 319 9.95 -8.84 15.34
CA THR A 319 10.58 -7.55 15.72
C THR A 319 9.56 -6.49 16.18
N PRO A 320 8.74 -6.77 17.22
CA PRO A 320 7.68 -5.84 17.62
C PRO A 320 8.27 -4.56 18.25
N ASN A 321 7.95 -3.40 17.67
CA ASN A 321 8.41 -2.10 18.14
C ASN A 321 7.23 -1.21 18.61
N VAL A 322 7.37 -0.53 19.74
CA VAL A 322 6.32 0.36 20.31
C VAL A 322 6.28 1.71 19.60
N GLY A 323 5.17 2.44 19.73
CA GLY A 323 5.03 3.79 19.14
C GLY A 323 4.88 3.76 17.62
N GLY A 324 4.29 2.71 17.09
CA GLY A 324 3.94 2.53 15.68
C GLY A 324 2.56 3.05 15.33
N LEU A 325 2.07 2.64 14.17
CA LEU A 325 0.73 3.01 13.70
C LEU A 325 -0.35 2.37 14.57
N SER A 326 -1.37 3.15 14.93
CA SER A 326 -2.59 2.58 15.49
C SER A 326 -3.35 1.79 14.43
N ALA A 327 -4.21 0.86 14.86
CA ALA A 327 -5.08 0.09 13.97
C ALA A 327 -5.91 0.99 13.02
N ARG A 328 -6.38 2.15 13.51
CA ARG A 328 -7.18 3.08 12.70
C ARG A 328 -6.37 3.72 11.57
N GLU A 329 -5.11 4.06 11.85
CA GLU A 329 -4.22 4.70 10.88
C GLU A 329 -3.78 3.70 9.82
N ALA A 330 -3.42 2.48 10.21
CA ALA A 330 -3.10 1.40 9.28
C ALA A 330 -4.28 1.05 8.37
N LEU A 331 -5.49 0.89 8.92
CA LEU A 331 -6.70 0.64 8.13
C LEU A 331 -7.01 1.80 7.17
N TYR A 332 -6.80 3.05 7.58
CA TYR A 332 -6.94 4.20 6.70
C TYR A 332 -5.94 4.15 5.55
N LEU A 333 -4.65 3.93 5.86
CA LEU A 333 -3.57 3.87 4.89
C LEU A 333 -3.87 2.82 3.82
N VAL A 334 -4.10 1.57 4.22
CA VAL A 334 -4.35 0.47 3.27
C VAL A 334 -5.57 0.78 2.40
N ARG A 335 -6.67 1.26 3.00
CA ARG A 335 -7.88 1.61 2.26
C ARG A 335 -7.63 2.73 1.25
N ALA A 336 -6.93 3.79 1.63
CA ALA A 336 -6.68 4.94 0.77
C ALA A 336 -5.77 4.55 -0.41
N VAL A 337 -4.70 3.81 -0.14
CA VAL A 337 -3.77 3.30 -1.16
C VAL A 337 -4.50 2.35 -2.12
N ALA A 338 -5.24 1.38 -1.59
CA ALA A 338 -5.92 0.39 -2.43
C ALA A 338 -7.10 0.97 -3.23
N ALA A 339 -7.77 2.01 -2.72
CA ALA A 339 -8.81 2.72 -3.45
C ALA A 339 -8.26 3.54 -4.64
N HIS A 340 -6.96 3.89 -4.61
CA HIS A 340 -6.35 4.68 -5.69
C HIS A 340 -6.43 3.94 -7.03
N PRO A 341 -6.84 4.57 -8.16
CA PRO A 341 -7.01 3.90 -9.46
C PRO A 341 -5.77 3.14 -9.97
N LYS A 342 -4.59 3.61 -9.59
CA LYS A 342 -3.28 3.06 -9.97
C LYS A 342 -2.78 1.90 -9.09
N PHE A 343 -3.53 1.49 -8.07
CA PHE A 343 -3.17 0.35 -7.23
C PHE A 343 -3.13 -0.97 -8.02
N VAL A 344 -2.03 -1.71 -7.91
CA VAL A 344 -1.80 -2.95 -8.67
C VAL A 344 -1.57 -4.20 -7.83
N GLY A 345 -1.24 -4.07 -6.55
CA GLY A 345 -1.01 -5.23 -5.70
C GLY A 345 -0.49 -4.84 -4.32
N ALA A 346 -0.49 -5.80 -3.42
CA ALA A 346 0.09 -5.65 -2.09
C ALA A 346 0.66 -6.96 -1.56
N ASP A 347 1.57 -6.87 -0.61
CA ASP A 347 1.90 -7.95 0.31
C ASP A 347 1.70 -7.53 1.78
N PHE A 348 1.37 -8.52 2.60
CA PHE A 348 1.17 -8.39 4.04
C PHE A 348 2.01 -9.47 4.72
N VAL A 349 3.06 -9.06 5.44
CA VAL A 349 4.15 -9.96 5.89
C VAL A 349 4.37 -9.89 7.41
N GLU A 350 5.29 -10.72 7.91
CA GLU A 350 5.82 -10.74 9.30
C GLU A 350 4.82 -11.05 10.42
N TYR A 351 3.54 -11.27 10.11
CA TYR A 351 2.58 -11.78 11.07
C TYR A 351 2.88 -13.25 11.42
N LEU A 352 3.10 -13.51 12.71
CA LEU A 352 3.38 -14.82 13.30
C LEU A 352 2.23 -15.27 14.21
N PRO A 353 1.29 -16.11 13.73
CA PRO A 353 0.14 -16.57 14.51
C PRO A 353 0.51 -17.24 15.84
N GLU A 354 1.65 -17.92 15.92
CA GLU A 354 2.11 -18.55 17.15
C GLU A 354 2.43 -17.55 18.28
N LEU A 355 2.60 -16.27 17.94
CA LEU A 355 2.81 -15.18 18.89
C LEU A 355 1.53 -14.35 19.14
N ASP A 356 0.40 -14.73 18.55
CA ASP A 356 -0.90 -14.07 18.72
C ASP A 356 -1.81 -14.82 19.70
N GLU A 357 -1.50 -14.74 20.99
CA GLU A 357 -2.29 -15.42 22.02
C GLU A 357 -3.75 -14.91 22.10
N SER A 358 -4.01 -13.67 21.69
CA SER A 358 -5.31 -13.02 21.85
C SER A 358 -6.23 -13.18 20.62
N GLY A 359 -5.67 -13.43 19.45
CA GLY A 359 -6.37 -13.41 18.15
C GLY A 359 -6.62 -11.99 17.60
N VAL A 360 -6.24 -10.94 18.34
CA VAL A 360 -6.47 -9.54 17.95
C VAL A 360 -5.60 -9.15 16.75
N SER A 361 -4.38 -9.67 16.67
CA SER A 361 -3.49 -9.42 15.54
C SER A 361 -4.00 -10.07 14.26
N LYS A 362 -4.51 -11.30 14.36
CA LYS A 362 -5.22 -11.99 13.27
C LYS A 362 -6.40 -11.17 12.78
N GLU A 363 -7.26 -10.72 13.70
CA GLU A 363 -8.43 -9.92 13.36
C GLU A 363 -8.03 -8.64 12.61
N LEU A 364 -7.03 -7.90 13.11
CA LEU A 364 -6.57 -6.69 12.44
C LEU A 364 -5.96 -7.00 11.06
N MET A 365 -5.13 -8.02 10.94
CA MET A 365 -4.56 -8.42 9.65
C MET A 365 -5.66 -8.78 8.64
N ILE A 366 -6.71 -9.50 9.05
CA ILE A 366 -7.88 -9.77 8.19
C ILE A 366 -8.54 -8.47 7.78
N LYS A 367 -8.69 -7.50 8.69
CA LYS A 367 -9.28 -6.18 8.38
C LYS A 367 -8.40 -5.33 7.45
N LEU A 368 -7.08 -5.43 7.56
CA LEU A 368 -6.15 -4.76 6.65
C LEU A 368 -6.31 -5.33 5.24
N VAL A 369 -6.27 -6.65 5.09
CA VAL A 369 -6.52 -7.32 3.80
C VAL A 369 -7.92 -6.98 3.26
N ASP A 370 -8.95 -6.99 4.10
CA ASP A 370 -10.32 -6.60 3.73
C ASP A 370 -10.44 -5.14 3.27
N SER A 371 -9.58 -4.26 3.79
CA SER A 371 -9.58 -2.85 3.41
C SER A 371 -9.15 -2.64 1.94
N VAL A 372 -8.48 -3.62 1.32
CA VAL A 372 -7.99 -3.54 -0.06
C VAL A 372 -9.12 -3.41 -1.08
N TRP A 373 -10.21 -4.14 -0.89
CA TRP A 373 -11.41 -4.05 -1.75
C TRP A 373 -12.48 -3.12 -1.18
N GLY A 374 -12.17 -2.45 -0.07
CA GLY A 374 -12.95 -1.37 0.54
C GLY A 374 -14.01 -1.84 1.55
N PHE A 375 -14.20 -1.01 2.59
CA PHE A 375 -15.38 -1.11 3.44
C PHE A 375 -16.58 -0.56 2.70
N ARG A 376 -17.47 -1.44 2.25
CA ARG A 376 -18.78 -1.03 1.77
C ARG A 376 -19.68 -0.78 2.98
N GLN A 377 -20.09 0.48 3.14
CA GLN A 377 -21.05 0.94 4.15
C GLN A 377 -22.47 0.60 3.73
#